data_AF-A0A6C0C5Y4-F1
#
_entry.id   AF-A0A6C0C5Y4-F1
#
_cell.length_a   1.000
_cell.length_b   1.000
_cell.length_c   1.000
_cell.angle_alpha   90.00
_cell.angle_beta   90.00
_cell.angle_gamma   90.00
#
_symmetry.space_group_name_H-M   'P 1'
#
loop_
_entity.id
_entity.type
_entity.pdbx_description
1 polymer ?
#
loop_
_entity_poly.entity_id
_entity_poly.type
_entity_poly.pdbx_seq_one_letter_code
_entity_poly.pdbx_strand_id
1 'polypeptide(L)'
;MAKEKTKEKTKSGICRGYLTDNEYLEHMIPHHQVAVDISILLQKTTKNPGMHEILRKIIWVQNYEIQLMGDMTKGLPENDMSTSEINMDRNYTITTD
;
A
#
# COMPACT_ATOMS: atom_id res chain seq x y z
N MET A 1 33.59 23.54 -2.68
CA MET A 1 32.58 22.76 -3.43
C MET A 1 32.36 21.46 -2.66
N ALA A 2 31.42 21.46 -1.71
CA ALA A 2 31.12 20.29 -0.89
C ALA A 2 30.08 19.43 -1.62
N LYS A 3 30.43 18.16 -1.78
CA LYS A 3 29.67 17.13 -2.48
C LYS A 3 28.35 16.87 -1.75
N GLU A 4 27.23 17.10 -2.41
CA GLU A 4 25.92 16.61 -1.97
C GLU A 4 25.89 15.10 -2.25
N LYS A 5 26.12 14.31 -1.19
CA LYS A 5 25.97 12.86 -1.25
C LYS A 5 24.47 12.56 -1.34
N THR A 6 24.00 12.18 -2.51
CA THR A 6 22.70 11.51 -2.66
C THR A 6 22.71 10.29 -1.73
N LYS A 7 21.88 10.32 -0.70
CA LYS A 7 21.72 9.19 0.22
C LYS A 7 21.26 8.00 -0.61
N GLU A 8 22.14 7.02 -0.78
CA GLU A 8 21.82 5.73 -1.35
C GLU A 8 20.66 5.12 -0.54
N LYS A 9 19.47 5.05 -1.15
CA LYS A 9 18.24 4.57 -0.50
C LYS A 9 18.38 3.07 -0.22
N THR A 10 18.88 2.73 0.96
CA THR A 10 18.94 1.34 1.42
C THR A 10 17.52 0.77 1.54
N LYS A 11 17.23 -0.38 0.91
CA LYS A 11 15.93 -1.09 0.91
C LYS A 11 15.21 -1.14 2.28
N SER A 12 15.96 -1.17 3.38
CA SER A 12 15.41 -1.22 4.75
C SER A 12 14.65 0.04 5.18
N GLY A 13 14.85 1.18 4.52
CA GLY A 13 14.19 2.44 4.88
C GLY A 13 12.79 2.60 4.30
N ILE A 14 12.42 1.78 3.32
CA ILE A 14 11.17 1.96 2.56
C ILE A 14 9.95 1.62 3.43
N CYS A 15 10.00 0.56 4.25
CA CYS A 15 8.89 0.19 5.13
C CYS A 15 8.75 1.05 6.40
N ARG A 16 9.70 1.95 6.68
CA ARG A 16 9.76 2.74 7.92
C ARG A 16 9.95 4.24 7.69
N GLY A 17 9.95 4.69 6.44
CA GLY A 17 10.20 6.06 6.04
C GLY A 17 8.94 6.77 5.57
N TYR A 18 9.04 8.09 5.42
CA TYR A 18 8.06 8.86 4.65
C TYR A 18 8.32 8.61 3.16
N LEU A 19 7.29 8.18 2.42
CA LEU A 19 7.35 7.88 1.00
C LEU A 19 6.46 8.86 0.24
N THR A 20 6.85 9.17 -0.99
CA THR A 20 5.90 9.77 -1.93
C THR A 20 4.88 8.71 -2.38
N ASP A 21 3.74 9.13 -2.91
CA ASP A 21 2.71 8.21 -3.41
C ASP A 21 3.27 7.21 -4.43
N ASN A 22 4.12 7.69 -5.36
CA ASN A 22 4.77 6.82 -6.34
C ASN A 22 5.70 5.79 -5.66
N GLU A 23 6.51 6.21 -4.70
CA GLU A 23 7.42 5.31 -3.98
C GLU A 23 6.67 4.28 -3.14
N TYR A 24 5.52 4.68 -2.57
CA TYR A 24 4.61 3.78 -1.88
C TYR A 24 4.04 2.73 -2.85
N LEU A 25 3.49 3.16 -3.99
CA LEU A 25 2.89 2.24 -4.98
C LEU A 25 3.93 1.28 -5.57
N GLU A 26 5.11 1.77 -5.94
CA GLU A 26 6.22 0.96 -6.46
C GLU A 26 6.68 -0.11 -5.46
N HIS A 27 6.61 0.19 -4.15
CA HIS A 27 6.99 -0.76 -3.12
C HIS A 27 5.85 -1.73 -2.73
N MET A 28 4.63 -1.22 -2.60
CA MET A 28 3.53 -1.98 -2.02
C MET A 28 2.93 -2.99 -2.98
N ILE A 29 2.91 -2.72 -4.28
CA ILE A 29 2.46 -3.70 -5.28
C ILE A 29 3.26 -5.02 -5.18
N PRO A 30 4.61 -5.03 -5.30
CA PRO A 30 5.37 -6.27 -5.15
C PRO A 30 5.37 -6.83 -3.72
N HIS A 31 5.27 -5.98 -2.69
CA HIS A 31 5.09 -6.45 -1.31
C HIS A 31 3.81 -7.28 -1.15
N HIS A 32 2.71 -6.82 -1.72
CA HIS A 32 1.43 -7.53 -1.71
C HIS A 32 1.48 -8.82 -2.52
N GLN A 33 2.15 -8.82 -3.68
CA GLN A 33 2.30 -10.02 -4.49
C GLN A 33 3.01 -11.15 -3.72
N VAL A 34 4.08 -10.83 -2.98
CA VAL A 34 4.76 -11.80 -2.13
C VAL A 34 3.82 -12.39 -1.07
N ALA A 35 2.95 -11.56 -0.46
CA ALA A 35 1.96 -12.04 0.51
C ALA A 35 0.91 -12.98 -0.12
N VAL A 36 0.47 -12.68 -1.35
CA VAL A 36 -0.41 -13.57 -2.14
C VAL A 36 0.27 -14.90 -2.42
N ASP A 37 1.51 -14.88 -2.91
CA ASP A 37 2.26 -16.08 -3.30
C ASP A 37 2.50 -17.01 -2.10
N ILE A 38 2.93 -16.44 -0.96
CA ILE A 38 3.09 -17.18 0.29
C ILE A 38 1.75 -17.75 0.74
N SER A 39 0.65 -17.00 0.60
CA SER A 39 -0.67 -17.46 1.02
C SER A 39 -1.16 -18.65 0.18
N ILE A 40 -0.89 -18.64 -1.13
CA ILE A 40 -1.19 -19.76 -2.03
C ILE A 40 -0.35 -20.99 -1.66
N LEU A 41 0.92 -20.81 -1.35
CA LEU A 41 1.81 -21.90 -0.95
C LEU A 41 1.36 -22.53 0.38
N LEU A 42 1.03 -21.70 1.38
CA LEU A 42 0.56 -22.17 2.69
C LEU A 42 -0.78 -22.89 2.61
N GLN A 43 -1.69 -22.48 1.72
CA GLN A 43 -2.95 -23.18 1.52
C GLN A 43 -2.77 -24.64 1.07
N LYS A 44 -1.69 -24.96 0.36
CA LYS A 44 -1.41 -26.33 -0.10
C LYS A 44 -0.85 -27.23 1.02
N THR A 45 -0.36 -26.65 2.11
CA THR A 45 0.39 -27.37 3.14
C THR A 45 -0.33 -27.42 4.49
N THR A 46 -1.13 -26.39 4.81
CA THR A 46 -1.88 -26.35 6.05
C THR A 46 -3.10 -27.28 6.03
N LYS A 47 -3.47 -27.82 7.19
CA LYS A 47 -4.71 -28.58 7.42
C LYS A 47 -5.68 -27.83 8.34
N ASN A 48 -5.28 -26.68 8.86
CA ASN A 48 -6.09 -25.92 9.81
C ASN A 48 -7.17 -25.11 9.05
N PRO A 49 -8.47 -25.35 9.32
CA PRO A 49 -9.55 -24.67 8.61
C PRO A 49 -9.57 -23.16 8.84
N GLY A 50 -9.23 -22.69 10.04
CA GLY A 50 -9.11 -21.26 10.35
C GLY A 50 -7.96 -20.60 9.57
N MET A 51 -6.84 -21.31 9.38
CA MET A 51 -5.77 -20.82 8.52
C MET A 51 -6.21 -20.71 7.07
N HIS A 52 -6.97 -21.67 6.54
CA HIS A 52 -7.50 -21.55 5.18
C HIS A 52 -8.42 -20.33 5.01
N GLU A 53 -9.22 -19.98 6.02
CA GLU A 53 -10.04 -18.78 5.96
C GLU A 53 -9.19 -17.51 5.88
N ILE A 54 -8.18 -17.39 6.74
CA ILE A 54 -7.25 -16.26 6.76
C ILE A 54 -6.54 -16.14 5.40
N LEU A 55 -5.99 -17.24 4.89
CA LEU A 55 -5.23 -17.24 3.64
C LEU A 55 -6.10 -16.85 2.43
N ARG A 56 -7.36 -17.31 2.37
CA ARG A 56 -8.30 -16.89 1.33
C ARG A 56 -8.61 -15.39 1.40
N LYS A 57 -8.79 -14.85 2.61
CA LYS A 57 -9.00 -13.40 2.80
C LYS A 57 -7.79 -12.59 2.35
N ILE A 58 -6.57 -13.01 2.72
CA ILE A 58 -5.34 -12.33 2.29
C ILE A 58 -5.24 -12.31 0.76
N ILE A 59 -5.43 -13.46 0.11
CA ILE A 59 -5.38 -13.53 -1.35
C ILE A 59 -6.41 -12.61 -1.98
N TRP A 60 -7.65 -12.63 -1.50
CA TRP A 60 -8.71 -11.83 -2.10
C TRP A 60 -8.46 -10.32 -1.93
N VAL A 61 -8.19 -9.87 -0.70
CA VAL A 61 -7.98 -8.45 -0.40
C VAL A 61 -6.73 -7.93 -1.11
N GLN A 62 -5.60 -8.64 -1.04
CA GLN A 62 -4.36 -8.10 -1.57
C GLN A 62 -4.29 -8.13 -3.11
N ASN A 63 -4.98 -9.06 -3.78
CA ASN A 63 -5.14 -8.97 -5.24
C ASN A 63 -6.00 -7.76 -5.64
N TYR A 64 -7.05 -7.46 -4.88
CA TYR A 64 -7.86 -6.26 -5.10
C TYR A 64 -7.02 -4.98 -4.91
N GLU A 65 -6.22 -4.91 -3.84
CA GLU A 65 -5.33 -3.76 -3.57
C GLU A 65 -4.24 -3.61 -4.64
N ILE A 66 -3.66 -4.70 -5.14
CA ILE A 66 -2.72 -4.67 -6.27
C ILE A 66 -3.37 -4.04 -7.50
N GLN A 67 -4.60 -4.44 -7.84
CA GLN A 67 -5.31 -3.88 -8.98
C GLN A 67 -5.59 -2.39 -8.78
N LEU A 68 -6.10 -2.02 -7.60
CA LEU A 68 -6.38 -0.63 -7.25
C LEU A 68 -5.13 0.25 -7.34
N MET A 69 -4.01 -0.20 -6.75
CA MET A 69 -2.73 0.50 -6.81
C MET A 69 -2.20 0.58 -8.25
N GLY A 70 -2.35 -0.48 -9.04
CA GLY A 70 -1.98 -0.48 -10.46
C GLY A 70 -2.80 0.54 -11.28
N ASP A 71 -4.07 0.74 -10.94
CA ASP A 71 -4.87 1.79 -11.57
C ASP A 71 -4.43 3.19 -11.10
N MET A 72 -4.07 3.37 -9.83
CA MET A 72 -3.52 4.63 -9.31
C MET A 72 -2.21 5.03 -10.00
N THR A 73 -1.36 4.07 -10.41
CA THR A 73 -0.13 4.39 -11.16
C THR A 73 -0.38 5.04 -12.53
N LYS A 74 -1.59 4.91 -13.09
CA LYS A 74 -1.96 5.52 -14.38
C LYS A 74 -2.41 6.98 -14.24
N GLY A 75 -2.72 7.41 -13.01
CA GLY A 75 -3.20 8.75 -12.71
C GLY A 75 -3.37 8.90 -11.21
N LEU A 76 -2.36 9.50 -10.56
CA LEU A 76 -2.51 9.97 -9.19
C LEU A 76 -3.48 11.16 -9.19
N PRO A 77 -4.33 11.30 -8.15
CA PRO A 77 -5.14 12.50 -8.02
C PRO A 77 -4.23 13.74 -7.95
N GLU A 78 -4.41 14.69 -8.86
CA GLU A 78 -3.63 15.94 -8.91
C GLU A 78 -3.81 16.81 -7.66
N ASN A 79 -4.89 16.58 -6.90
CA ASN A 79 -5.23 17.31 -5.68
C ASN A 79 -4.98 16.42 -4.46
N ASP A 80 -3.72 16.37 -4.01
CA ASP A 80 -3.39 15.79 -2.72
C ASP A 80 -4.04 16.64 -1.61
N MET A 81 -5.16 16.16 -1.07
CA MET A 81 -5.88 16.80 0.05
C MET A 81 -5.06 16.84 1.36
N SER A 82 -3.91 16.17 1.40
CA SER A 82 -2.96 16.25 2.52
C SER A 82 -1.97 17.42 2.38
N THR A 83 -1.97 18.11 1.24
CA THR A 83 -1.18 19.34 1.09
C THR A 83 -1.74 20.44 2.00
N SER A 84 -0.83 21.10 2.71
CA SER A 84 -1.16 22.21 3.62
C SER A 84 -1.75 23.45 2.92
N GLU A 85 -1.88 23.42 1.59
CA GLU A 85 -2.40 24.51 0.77
C GLU A 85 -3.93 24.44 0.61
N ILE A 86 -4.56 23.31 0.93
CA ILE A 86 -6.01 23.13 0.82
C ILE A 86 -6.65 23.30 2.21
N ASN A 87 -7.33 24.44 2.43
CA ASN A 87 -8.20 24.62 3.59
C ASN A 87 -9.46 23.78 3.39
N MET A 88 -9.50 22.58 3.98
CA MET A 88 -10.71 21.75 4.04
C MET A 88 -11.82 22.50 4.79
N ASP A 89 -12.99 22.65 4.17
CA ASP A 89 -14.18 23.15 4.85
C ASP A 89 -14.56 22.16 5.97
N ARG A 90 -14.49 22.61 7.23
CA ARG A 90 -14.77 21.80 8.42
C ARG A 90 -16.27 21.71 8.74
N ASN A 91 -17.15 22.14 7.83
CA ASN A 91 -18.57 21.88 7.95
C ASN A 91 -18.90 20.41 7.69
N TYR A 92 -18.66 19.57 8.70
CA TYR A 92 -19.14 18.20 8.70
C TYR A 92 -20.64 18.19 8.99
N THR A 93 -21.43 17.62 8.07
CA THR A 93 -22.82 17.26 8.34
C THR A 93 -22.85 16.14 9.38
N ILE A 94 -23.49 16.40 10.51
CA ILE A 94 -23.75 15.38 11.53
C ILE A 94 -24.70 14.35 10.90
N THR A 95 -24.22 13.14 10.67
CA THR A 95 -25.08 12.00 10.33
C THR A 95 -25.68 11.49 11.63
N THR A 96 -26.99 11.58 11.78
CA THR A 96 -27.71 10.87 12.85
C THR A 96 -27.94 9.42 12.42
N ASP A 97 -27.59 8.47 13.27
CA ASP A 97 -27.85 7.03 13.12
C ASP A 97 -29.35 6.70 13.05
#